data_AF-A0A960W7M4-F1
#
_entry.id   AF-A0A960W7M4-F1
#
_cell.length_a   1.000
_cell.length_b   1.000
_cell.length_c   1.000
_cell.angle_alpha   90.00
_cell.angle_beta   90.00
_cell.angle_gamma   90.00
#
_symmetry.space_group_name_H-M   'P 1'
#
loop_
_entity.id
_entity.type
_entity.pdbx_description
1 polymer ?
#
loop_
_entity_poly.entity_id
_entity_poly.type
_entity_poly.pdbx_seq_one_letter_code
_entity_poly.pdbx_strand_id
1 'polypeptide(L)'
;MNIAQLLVDTSRKHPQKKALVFKNKPYSFSQLDSVSNQYAGLLSTTYGIKKGAHIGILLNNCPEYIFSIFAILKTGAVVVPINR
;
A
#
# COMPACT_ATOMS: atom_id res chain seq x y z
N MET A 1 8.63 1.48 13.90
CA MET A 1 7.21 1.75 13.59
C MET A 1 7.17 2.41 12.20
N ASN A 2 6.39 1.90 11.24
CA ASN A 2 6.16 2.59 9.96
C ASN A 2 4.66 2.89 9.78
N ILE A 3 4.33 3.78 8.85
CA ILE A 3 2.95 4.23 8.63
C ILE A 3 2.01 3.13 8.15
N ALA A 4 2.52 1.99 7.65
CA ALA A 4 1.67 0.87 7.27
C ALA A 4 1.03 0.18 8.47
N GLN A 5 1.61 0.27 9.68
CA GLN A 5 0.96 -0.20 10.90
C GLN A 5 -0.26 0.67 11.26
N LEU A 6 -0.18 1.98 11.06
CA LEU A 6 -1.33 2.89 11.26
C LEU A 6 -2.49 2.54 10.31
N LEU A 7 -2.19 2.10 9.09
CA LEU A 7 -3.22 1.61 8.16
C LEU A 7 -3.92 0.36 8.71
N VAL A 8 -3.16 -0.61 9.24
CA VAL A 8 -3.73 -1.84 9.82
C VAL A 8 -4.62 -1.52 11.03
N ASP A 9 -4.16 -0.64 11.92
CA ASP A 9 -4.96 -0.24 13.08
C ASP A 9 -6.23 0.51 12.68
N THR A 10 -6.11 1.40 11.68
CA THR A 10 -7.25 2.17 11.17
C THR A 10 -8.23 1.30 10.39
N SER A 11 -7.76 0.30 9.64
CA SER A 11 -8.62 -0.65 8.93
C SER A 11 -9.44 -1.50 9.89
N ARG A 12 -8.89 -1.84 11.06
CA ARG A 12 -9.61 -2.53 12.14
C ARG A 12 -10.61 -1.63 12.86
N LYS A 13 -10.23 -0.39 13.19
CA LYS A 13 -11.08 0.54 13.95
C LYS A 13 -12.18 1.18 13.10
N HIS A 14 -11.91 1.44 11.83
CA HIS A 14 -12.80 2.18 10.92
C HIS A 14 -12.87 1.55 9.51
N PRO A 15 -13.27 0.26 9.39
CA PRO A 15 -13.14 -0.51 8.14
C PRO A 15 -13.87 0.11 6.96
N GLN A 16 -15.06 0.68 7.17
CA GLN A 16 -15.91 1.25 6.13
C GLN A 16 -15.66 2.74 5.85
N LYS A 17 -14.80 3.40 6.64
CA LYS A 17 -14.46 4.80 6.41
C LYS A 17 -13.64 4.91 5.12
N LYS A 18 -13.95 5.90 4.29
CA LYS A 18 -13.26 6.16 3.02
C LYS A 18 -11.80 6.53 3.31
N ALA A 19 -10.86 5.76 2.75
CA ALA A 19 -9.43 5.97 2.85
C ALA A 19 -8.89 6.79 1.66
N LEU A 20 -9.41 6.52 0.46
CA LEU A 20 -9.11 7.30 -0.74
C LEU A 20 -10.35 7.40 -1.65
N VAL A 21 -10.37 8.40 -2.52
CA VAL A 21 -11.38 8.56 -3.56
C VAL A 21 -10.67 8.85 -4.87
N PHE A 22 -10.97 8.07 -5.91
CA PHE A 22 -10.42 8.26 -7.25
C PHE A 22 -11.54 8.25 -8.28
N LYS A 23 -11.66 9.33 -9.06
CA LYS A 23 -12.72 9.48 -10.08
C LYS A 23 -14.11 9.10 -9.55
N ASN A 24 -14.51 9.67 -8.41
CA ASN A 24 -15.76 9.39 -7.69
C ASN A 24 -15.93 7.96 -7.14
N LYS A 25 -14.93 7.08 -7.30
CA LYS A 25 -14.92 5.76 -6.68
C LYS A 25 -14.22 5.82 -5.31
N PRO A 26 -14.94 5.60 -4.20
CA PRO A 26 -14.32 5.50 -2.89
C PRO A 26 -13.68 4.12 -2.70
N TYR A 27 -12.59 4.08 -1.94
CA TYR A 27 -12.04 2.86 -1.36
C TYR A 27 -12.01 3.02 0.15
N SER A 28 -12.49 2.02 0.87
CA SER A 28 -12.48 2.00 2.33
C SER A 28 -11.09 1.66 2.89
N PHE A 29 -10.87 1.90 4.18
CA PHE A 29 -9.64 1.45 4.84
C PHE A 29 -9.47 -0.07 4.79
N SER A 30 -10.56 -0.85 4.90
CA SER A 30 -10.50 -2.31 4.77
C SER A 30 -10.10 -2.77 3.36
N GLN A 31 -10.60 -2.08 2.32
CA GLN A 31 -10.22 -2.36 0.94
C GLN A 31 -8.76 -2.01 0.67
N LEU A 32 -8.31 -0.84 1.14
CA LEU A 32 -6.92 -0.42 1.01
C LEU A 32 -5.96 -1.41 1.69
N ASP A 33 -6.27 -1.82 2.92
CA ASP A 33 -5.47 -2.80 3.66
C ASP A 33 -5.46 -4.17 2.97
N SER A 34 -6.61 -4.66 2.52
CA SER A 34 -6.73 -5.95 1.82
C SER A 34 -5.93 -5.98 0.51
N VAL A 35 -6.07 -4.97 -0.35
CA VAL A 35 -5.36 -4.91 -1.64
C VAL A 35 -3.86 -4.75 -1.42
N SER A 36 -3.43 -3.88 -0.50
CA SER A 36 -2.01 -3.71 -0.19
C SER A 36 -1.39 -4.96 0.45
N ASN A 37 -2.15 -5.74 1.23
CA ASN A 37 -1.69 -7.04 1.75
C ASN A 37 -1.46 -8.05 0.61
N GLN A 38 -2.35 -8.12 -0.39
CA GLN A 38 -2.17 -9.00 -1.55
C GLN A 38 -0.90 -8.64 -2.33
N TYR A 39 -0.68 -7.34 -2.57
CA TYR A 39 0.53 -6.87 -3.26
C TYR A 39 1.79 -7.14 -2.43
N ALA A 40 1.75 -6.92 -1.11
CA ALA A 40 2.88 -7.22 -0.22
C ALA A 40 3.24 -8.71 -0.23
N GLY A 41 2.21 -9.58 -0.25
CA GLY A 41 2.36 -11.02 -0.42
C GLY A 41 3.10 -11.34 -1.71
N LEU A 42 2.62 -10.84 -2.86
CA LEU A 42 3.25 -11.04 -4.17
C LEU A 42 4.70 -10.55 -4.21
N LEU A 43 4.97 -9.34 -3.70
CA LEU A 43 6.32 -8.78 -3.60
C LEU A 43 7.26 -9.68 -2.80
N SER A 44 6.77 -10.24 -1.69
CA SER A 44 7.58 -11.08 -0.80
C SER A 44 7.78 -12.49 -1.34
N THR A 45 6.72 -13.14 -1.85
CA THR A 45 6.74 -14.55 -2.23
C THR A 45 7.20 -14.78 -3.66
N THR A 46 6.76 -13.94 -4.60
CA THR A 46 7.09 -14.10 -6.02
C THR A 46 8.38 -13.39 -6.39
N TYR A 47 8.58 -12.16 -5.89
CA TYR A 47 9.75 -11.34 -6.22
C TYR A 47 10.86 -11.38 -5.16
N GLY A 48 10.65 -12.09 -4.06
CA GLY A 48 11.68 -12.31 -3.03
C GLY A 48 12.11 -11.03 -2.30
N ILE A 49 11.30 -9.97 -2.33
CA ILE A 49 11.63 -8.69 -1.70
C ILE A 49 11.91 -8.89 -0.21
N LYS A 50 13.02 -8.30 0.25
CA LYS A 50 13.48 -8.36 1.64
C LYS A 50 13.33 -6.99 2.31
N LYS A 51 13.24 -7.03 3.64
CA LYS A 51 13.28 -5.84 4.48
C LYS A 51 14.50 -4.97 4.13
N GLY A 52 14.29 -3.67 3.99
CA GLY A 52 15.33 -2.70 3.62
C GLY A 52 15.62 -2.58 2.12
N ALA A 53 15.04 -3.43 1.26
CA ALA A 53 15.13 -3.25 -0.18
C ALA A 53 14.50 -1.92 -0.60
N HIS A 54 15.10 -1.22 -1.58
CA HIS A 54 14.55 0.02 -2.13
C HIS A 54 13.78 -0.29 -3.41
N ILE A 55 12.51 0.11 -3.46
CA ILE A 55 11.61 -0.21 -4.56
C ILE A 55 11.10 1.08 -5.18
N GLY A 56 11.46 1.29 -6.45
CA GLY A 56 10.98 2.39 -7.28
C GLY A 56 9.50 2.21 -7.63
N ILE A 57 8.70 3.26 -7.47
CA ILE A 57 7.33 3.33 -8.00
C ILE A 57 7.29 4.40 -9.08
N LEU A 58 6.98 4.00 -10.32
CA LEU A 58 6.73 4.89 -11.44
C LEU A 58 5.31 4.65 -11.97
N LEU A 59 4.33 5.33 -11.39
CA LEU A 59 2.93 5.29 -11.80
C LEU A 59 2.36 6.71 -11.82
N ASN A 60 1.31 6.91 -12.60
CA ASN A 60 0.54 8.16 -12.56
C ASN A 60 -0.29 8.24 -11.26
N ASN A 61 -0.98 9.36 -11.04
CA ASN A 61 -1.93 9.51 -9.94
C ASN A 61 -3.13 8.56 -10.12
N CYS A 62 -3.05 7.38 -9.53
CA CYS A 62 -4.09 6.34 -9.54
C CYS A 62 -4.13 5.59 -8.19
N PRO A 63 -5.20 4.83 -7.89
CA PRO A 63 -5.32 4.06 -6.65
C PRO A 63 -4.15 3.08 -6.43
N GLU A 64 -3.68 2.47 -7.51
CA GLU A 64 -2.58 1.50 -7.50
C GLU A 64 -1.27 2.11 -7.00
N TYR A 65 -1.07 3.43 -7.15
CA TYR A 65 0.06 4.12 -6.55
C TYR A 65 0.04 4.01 -5.02
N ILE A 66 -1.12 4.31 -4.40
CA ILE A 66 -1.29 4.20 -2.94
C ILE A 66 -1.24 2.75 -2.48
N PHE A 67 -1.83 1.81 -3.25
CA PHE A 67 -1.77 0.38 -2.94
C PHE A 67 -0.32 -0.11 -2.91
N SER A 68 0.47 0.26 -3.92
CA SER A 68 1.89 -0.07 -4.05
C SER A 68 2.71 0.49 -2.89
N ILE A 69 2.49 1.75 -2.50
CA ILE A 69 3.18 2.36 -1.35
C ILE A 69 2.99 1.52 -0.09
N PHE A 70 1.74 1.22 0.28
CA PHE A 70 1.47 0.46 1.50
C PHE A 70 1.95 -0.99 1.39
N ALA A 71 1.86 -1.60 0.21
CA ALA A 71 2.37 -2.94 -0.02
C ALA A 71 3.87 -3.05 0.25
N ILE A 72 4.67 -2.14 -0.32
CA ILE A 72 6.12 -2.08 -0.13
C ILE A 72 6.46 -1.83 1.35
N LEU A 73 5.76 -0.90 2.00
CA LEU A 73 5.98 -0.64 3.42
C LEU A 73 5.62 -1.84 4.31
N LYS A 74 4.61 -2.64 3.94
CA LYS A 74 4.21 -3.86 4.65
C LYS A 74 5.26 -4.96 4.56
N THR A 75 6.03 -5.05 3.46
CA THR A 75 7.17 -5.99 3.37
C THR A 75 8.38 -5.54 4.21
N GLY A 76 8.35 -4.31 4.74
CA GLY A 76 9.49 -3.69 5.42
C GLY A 76 10.54 -3.14 4.45
N ALA A 77 10.21 -3.04 3.16
CA ALA A 77 11.02 -2.36 2.17
C ALA A 77 10.81 -0.82 2.21
N VAL A 78 11.66 -0.10 1.49
CA VAL A 78 11.67 1.35 1.36
C VAL A 78 11.04 1.73 0.03
N VAL A 79 10.05 2.60 0.07
CA VAL A 79 9.41 3.17 -1.13
C VAL A 79 10.30 4.28 -1.68
N VAL A 80 10.59 4.22 -2.98
CA VAL A 80 11.25 5.29 -3.73
C VAL A 80 10.27 5.82 -4.78
N PRO A 81 9.54 6.90 -4.51
CA PRO A 81 8.62 7.48 -5.48
C PRO A 81 9.40 8.13 -6.62
N ILE A 82 9.09 7.76 -7.86
CA ILE A 82 9.69 8.35 -9.06
C ILE A 82 8.62 9.16 -9.76
N ASN A 83 8.80 10.48 -9.79
CA ASN A 83 7.90 11.35 -10.52
C ASN A 83 8.27 11.37 -12.01
N ARG A 84 7.26 11.53 -12.87
CA ARG A 84 7.47 11.90 -14.27
C ARG A 84 7.40 13.40 -14.44
#